data_AF-A0A090CYJ2-F1
#
_entry.id   AF-A0A090CYJ2-F1
#
_cell.length_a   1.000
_cell.length_b   1.000
_cell.length_c   1.000
_cell.angle_alpha   90.00
_cell.angle_beta   90.00
_cell.angle_gamma   90.00
#
_symmetry.space_group_name_H-M   'P 1'
#
loop_
_entity.id
_entity.type
_entity.pdbx_description
1 polymer ?
#
loop_
_entity_poly.entity_id
_entity_poly.type
_entity_poly.pdbx_seq_one_letter_code
_entity_poly.pdbx_strand_id
1 'polypeptide(L)'
;MNGFSHILDKQSALRIAFELEDRSIKEKNFNSNVKHLVKAVAKSNYSSCKSLKEKEKVNALVKDFKAYYFSSERPDIFSHKLMKKVIKHGPVDELNISDTTIIAESIANRFECAALINRSDKWLTHFFIALIGPAQFDEQREFGKELPKEKMEALLIQQQALFDDLIKTDAADFHDKTLVLQLIRAIEDLNLNAPSFLEAPKEKTFNCLLYRFECFILQFIEFKEEARKVLISTLNIFYETADLYHSEEV
;
A
#
# COMPACT_ATOMS: atom_id res chain seq x y z
N MET A 1 -15.96 1.81 17.21
CA MET A 1 -14.64 2.43 17.42
C MET A 1 -13.91 2.49 16.07
N ASN A 2 -13.22 3.60 15.81
CA ASN A 2 -12.86 4.13 14.48
C ASN A 2 -11.80 3.32 13.69
N GLY A 3 -12.17 2.17 13.13
CA GLY A 3 -11.30 1.38 12.22
C GLY A 3 -10.86 2.15 10.97
N PHE A 4 -11.78 2.93 10.37
CA PHE A 4 -11.53 3.68 9.13
C PHE A 4 -10.40 4.72 9.26
N SER A 5 -10.31 5.50 10.35
CA SER A 5 -9.30 6.57 10.44
C SER A 5 -7.85 6.06 10.45
N HIS A 6 -7.63 4.82 10.88
CA HIS A 6 -6.28 4.25 11.01
C HIS A 6 -5.73 3.78 9.65
N ILE A 7 -6.59 3.40 8.71
CA ILE A 7 -6.20 2.92 7.39
C ILE A 7 -5.90 4.12 6.47
N LEU A 8 -6.71 5.19 6.56
CA LEU A 8 -6.47 6.44 5.83
C LEU A 8 -5.14 7.10 6.22
N ASP A 9 -4.78 7.02 7.51
CA ASP A 9 -3.51 7.50 8.04
C ASP A 9 -2.32 6.71 7.43
N LYS A 10 -2.45 5.40 7.22
CA LYS A 10 -1.37 4.54 6.66
C LYS A 10 -1.11 4.82 5.18
N GLN A 11 -2.13 4.89 4.35
CA GLN A 11 -1.94 5.14 2.92
C GLN A 11 -1.40 6.55 2.64
N SER A 12 -1.92 7.55 3.35
CA SER A 12 -1.38 8.91 3.27
C SER A 12 0.09 8.94 3.67
N ALA A 13 0.47 8.19 4.71
CA ALA A 13 1.86 8.03 5.10
C ALA A 13 2.73 7.38 4.01
N LEU A 14 2.24 6.34 3.32
CA LEU A 14 2.94 5.74 2.17
C LEU A 14 3.14 6.75 1.03
N ARG A 15 2.08 7.46 0.62
CA ARG A 15 2.17 8.47 -0.44
C ARG A 15 3.17 9.56 -0.09
N ILE A 16 3.14 10.05 1.15
CA ILE A 16 4.08 11.07 1.63
C ILE A 16 5.52 10.55 1.61
N ALA A 17 5.77 9.27 1.88
CA ALA A 17 7.12 8.70 1.78
C ALA A 17 7.64 8.70 0.33
N PHE A 18 6.78 8.41 -0.65
CA PHE A 18 7.13 8.49 -2.08
C PHE A 18 7.31 9.95 -2.55
N GLU A 19 6.40 10.85 -2.16
CA GLU A 19 6.55 12.30 -2.44
C GLU A 19 7.83 12.90 -1.82
N LEU A 20 8.27 12.35 -0.67
CA LEU A 20 9.54 12.71 -0.07
C LEU A 20 10.71 12.28 -0.96
N GLU A 21 10.75 11.03 -1.42
CA GLU A 21 11.78 10.52 -2.35
C GLU A 21 11.85 11.36 -3.62
N ASP A 22 10.72 11.61 -4.26
CA ASP A 22 10.62 12.39 -5.51
C ASP A 22 10.87 13.89 -5.31
N ARG A 23 11.10 14.32 -4.06
CA ARG A 23 11.27 15.72 -3.67
C ARG A 23 10.13 16.63 -4.17
N SER A 24 8.92 16.10 -4.28
CA SER A 24 7.77 16.78 -4.88
C SER A 24 6.93 17.59 -3.89
N ILE A 25 7.19 17.45 -2.57
CA ILE A 25 6.45 18.18 -1.53
C ILE A 25 6.82 19.66 -1.54
N LYS A 26 5.84 20.49 -1.92
CA LYS A 26 5.96 21.96 -1.88
C LYS A 26 6.13 22.47 -0.45
N GLU A 27 6.93 23.54 -0.30
CA GLU A 27 7.28 24.08 1.01
C GLU A 27 6.08 24.42 1.90
N LYS A 28 5.00 24.96 1.31
CA LYS A 28 3.75 25.28 2.02
C LYS A 28 3.06 24.07 2.66
N ASN A 29 3.22 22.88 2.07
CA ASN A 29 2.55 21.64 2.49
C ASN A 29 3.48 20.72 3.31
N PHE A 30 4.76 21.07 3.42
CA PHE A 30 5.76 20.18 4.01
C PHE A 30 5.45 19.78 5.46
N ASN A 31 5.16 20.78 6.30
CA ASN A 31 4.94 20.54 7.72
C ASN A 31 3.69 19.69 7.98
N SER A 32 2.62 19.88 7.21
CA SER A 32 1.40 19.08 7.35
C SER A 32 1.64 17.63 6.91
N ASN A 33 2.29 17.42 5.76
CA ASN A 33 2.56 16.09 5.24
C ASN A 33 3.47 15.31 6.20
N VAL A 34 4.62 15.86 6.58
CA VAL A 34 5.56 15.15 7.45
C VAL A 34 4.94 14.88 8.84
N LYS A 35 4.13 15.79 9.38
CA LYS A 35 3.41 15.53 10.64
C LYS A 35 2.37 14.42 10.49
N HIS A 36 1.72 14.33 9.35
CA HIS A 36 0.76 13.27 9.06
C HIS A 36 1.46 11.90 8.99
N LEU A 37 2.54 11.78 8.22
CA LEU A 37 3.41 10.60 8.16
C LEU A 37 3.82 10.14 9.58
N VAL A 38 4.35 11.07 10.38
CA VAL A 38 4.78 10.77 11.76
C VAL A 38 3.62 10.31 12.63
N LYS A 39 2.46 10.96 12.53
CA LYS A 39 1.27 10.63 13.32
C LYS A 39 0.75 9.23 12.99
N ALA A 40 0.70 8.86 11.71
CA ALA A 40 0.28 7.54 11.26
C ALA A 40 1.16 6.44 11.85
N VAL A 41 2.48 6.61 11.73
CA VAL A 41 3.47 5.68 12.30
C VAL A 41 3.37 5.64 13.83
N ALA A 42 3.25 6.77 14.50
CA ALA A 42 3.18 6.83 15.95
C ALA A 42 1.94 6.14 16.53
N LYS A 43 0.84 6.06 15.76
CA LYS A 43 -0.39 5.36 16.13
C LYS A 43 -0.29 3.84 15.91
N SER A 44 0.58 3.39 15.02
CA SER A 44 0.77 1.96 14.75
C SER A 44 1.24 1.22 15.99
N ASN A 45 0.66 0.05 16.24
CA ASN A 45 1.09 -0.87 17.30
C ASN A 45 2.48 -1.46 17.05
N TYR A 46 2.99 -1.36 15.82
CA TYR A 46 4.28 -1.91 15.41
C TYR A 46 5.42 -0.90 15.53
N SER A 47 5.12 0.40 15.71
CA SER A 47 6.15 1.41 15.98
C SER A 47 6.66 1.31 17.41
N SER A 48 7.99 1.21 17.56
CA SER A 48 8.65 1.19 18.88
C SER A 48 9.17 2.57 19.30
N CYS A 49 8.89 3.63 18.52
CA CYS A 49 9.47 4.95 18.73
C CYS A 49 8.61 5.85 19.64
N LYS A 50 8.89 5.83 20.95
CA LYS A 50 8.21 6.69 21.94
C LYS A 50 8.27 8.19 21.60
N SER A 51 9.39 8.66 21.04
CA SER A 51 9.58 10.09 20.73
C SER A 51 8.65 10.61 19.63
N LEU A 52 8.06 9.75 18.79
CA LEU A 52 7.09 10.18 17.78
C LEU A 52 5.70 10.50 18.39
N LYS A 53 5.46 10.10 19.65
CA LYS A 53 4.24 10.43 20.39
C LYS A 53 4.35 11.76 21.15
N GLU A 54 5.55 12.33 21.24
CA GLU A 54 5.83 13.56 21.97
C GLU A 54 5.78 14.78 21.04
N LYS A 55 4.68 15.55 21.12
CA LYS A 55 4.38 16.67 20.22
C LYS A 55 5.53 17.67 20.06
N GLU A 56 6.18 18.06 21.16
CA GLU A 56 7.28 19.03 21.17
C GLU A 56 8.51 18.50 20.44
N LYS A 57 8.90 17.25 20.73
CA LYS A 57 10.01 16.58 20.03
C LYS A 57 9.72 16.42 18.55
N VAL A 58 8.50 16.03 18.17
CA VAL A 58 8.10 15.91 16.76
C VAL A 58 8.20 17.26 16.06
N ASN A 59 7.70 18.36 16.66
CA ASN A 59 7.80 19.68 16.05
C ASN A 59 9.25 20.12 15.82
N ALA A 60 10.15 19.88 16.78
CA ALA A 60 11.57 20.18 16.63
C ALA A 60 12.21 19.34 15.50
N LEU A 61 11.91 18.03 15.46
CA LEU A 61 12.41 17.13 14.41
C LEU A 61 11.89 17.49 13.01
N VAL A 62 10.62 17.90 12.88
CA VAL A 62 10.03 18.32 11.60
C VAL A 62 10.65 19.63 11.11
N LYS A 63 10.88 20.60 12.02
CA LYS A 63 11.55 21.86 11.66
C LYS A 63 12.97 21.61 11.13
N ASP A 64 13.72 20.75 11.81
CA ASP A 64 15.07 20.36 11.38
C ASP A 64 15.04 19.59 10.05
N PHE A 65 14.11 18.65 9.91
CA PHE A 65 13.95 17.90 8.66
C PHE A 65 13.58 18.80 7.48
N LYS A 66 12.78 19.85 7.71
CA LYS A 66 12.43 20.83 6.67
C LYS A 66 13.69 21.52 6.11
N ALA A 67 14.57 22.00 6.99
CA ALA A 67 15.82 22.62 6.57
C ALA A 67 16.71 21.63 5.81
N TYR A 68 16.77 20.38 6.26
CA TYR A 68 17.51 19.31 5.61
C TYR A 68 16.96 18.95 4.22
N TYR A 69 15.63 18.87 4.08
CA TYR A 69 14.94 18.54 2.84
C TYR A 69 15.12 19.62 1.76
N PHE A 70 14.96 20.90 2.12
CA PHE A 70 15.13 22.03 1.19
C PHE A 70 16.57 22.53 1.06
N SER A 71 17.55 21.79 1.59
CA SER A 71 18.98 22.09 1.43
C SER A 71 19.39 22.04 -0.04
N SER A 72 20.21 23.00 -0.46
CA SER A 72 20.84 23.04 -1.78
C SER A 72 21.77 21.86 -2.05
N GLU A 73 22.31 21.24 -1.01
CA GLU A 73 23.23 20.10 -1.11
C GLU A 73 22.52 18.78 -1.50
N ARG A 74 21.18 18.77 -1.53
CA ARG A 74 20.33 17.62 -1.88
C ARG A 74 20.76 16.31 -1.17
N PRO A 75 20.88 16.30 0.16
CA PRO A 75 21.33 15.12 0.88
C PRO A 75 20.31 13.97 0.83
N ASP A 76 20.74 12.77 1.20
CA ASP A 76 19.85 11.63 1.43
C ASP A 76 18.90 11.91 2.61
N ILE A 77 17.66 12.26 2.30
CA ILE A 77 16.64 12.65 3.29
C ILE A 77 16.24 11.49 4.21
N PHE A 78 16.36 10.24 3.77
CA PHE A 78 15.98 9.06 4.54
C PHE A 78 17.02 8.69 5.60
N SER A 79 18.25 9.19 5.45
CA SER A 79 19.29 9.13 6.49
C SER A 79 19.05 10.10 7.65
N HIS A 80 18.12 11.04 7.52
CA HIS A 80 17.81 12.03 8.56
C HIS A 80 17.26 11.38 9.85
N LYS A 81 17.56 11.98 11.00
CA LYS A 81 17.15 11.47 12.33
C LYS A 81 15.64 11.26 12.48
N LEU A 82 14.80 12.05 11.79
CA LEU A 82 13.35 11.87 11.80
C LEU A 82 12.95 10.60 11.03
N MET A 83 13.52 10.38 9.85
CA MET A 83 13.24 9.22 9.02
C MET A 83 13.72 7.92 9.69
N LYS A 84 14.89 7.94 10.36
CA LYS A 84 15.36 6.84 11.21
C LYS A 84 14.40 6.52 12.37
N LYS A 85 13.71 7.52 12.90
CA LYS A 85 12.69 7.33 13.96
C LYS A 85 11.39 6.76 13.40
N VAL A 86 11.01 7.16 12.19
CA VAL A 86 9.81 6.70 11.47
C VAL A 86 9.85 5.19 11.21
N ILE A 87 11.01 4.65 10.84
CA ILE A 87 11.13 3.21 10.54
C ILE A 87 11.38 2.32 11.76
N LYS A 88 11.37 2.89 12.97
CA LYS A 88 11.73 2.13 14.17
C LYS A 88 10.56 1.24 14.61
N HIS A 89 10.73 -0.07 14.50
CA HIS A 89 9.78 -1.09 14.95
C HIS A 89 10.38 -2.03 16.02
N GLY A 90 9.60 -2.97 16.55
CA GLY A 90 10.08 -4.02 17.46
C GLY A 90 10.85 -5.13 16.73
N PRO A 91 11.41 -6.13 17.42
CA PRO A 91 12.03 -7.29 16.76
C PRO A 91 11.02 -7.99 15.84
N VAL A 92 11.48 -8.42 14.67
CA VAL A 92 10.68 -9.13 13.65
C VAL A 92 11.56 -10.24 13.07
N ASP A 93 10.99 -11.42 12.86
CA ASP A 93 11.70 -12.56 12.30
C ASP A 93 12.21 -12.28 10.88
N GLU A 94 13.36 -12.88 10.51
CA GLU A 94 14.00 -12.62 9.21
C GLU A 94 13.11 -12.97 8.01
N LEU A 95 12.30 -14.03 8.11
CA LEU A 95 11.31 -14.40 7.10
C LEU A 95 10.30 -13.26 6.87
N ASN A 96 9.79 -12.66 7.94
CA ASN A 96 8.86 -11.53 7.85
C ASN A 96 9.52 -10.28 7.24
N ILE A 97 10.82 -10.07 7.47
CA ILE A 97 11.57 -8.99 6.80
C ILE A 97 11.69 -9.27 5.30
N SER A 98 11.99 -10.50 4.90
CA SER A 98 12.08 -10.90 3.50
C SER A 98 10.76 -10.71 2.77
N ASP A 99 9.66 -11.20 3.34
CA ASP A 99 8.33 -11.12 2.72
C ASP A 99 7.84 -9.68 2.62
N THR A 100 8.04 -8.89 3.67
CA THR A 100 7.70 -7.46 3.65
C THR A 100 8.53 -6.71 2.60
N THR A 101 9.78 -7.13 2.35
CA THR A 101 10.63 -6.54 1.32
C THR A 101 10.02 -6.76 -0.07
N ILE A 102 9.61 -7.98 -0.40
CA ILE A 102 9.01 -8.30 -1.70
C ILE A 102 7.77 -7.43 -1.95
N ILE A 103 6.92 -7.29 -0.93
CA ILE A 103 5.69 -6.48 -1.03
C ILE A 103 6.02 -4.99 -1.15
N ALA A 104 6.92 -4.48 -0.32
CA ALA A 104 7.36 -3.10 -0.34
C ALA A 104 7.97 -2.72 -1.70
N GLU A 105 8.83 -3.58 -2.25
CA GLU A 105 9.43 -3.43 -3.58
C GLU A 105 8.38 -3.42 -4.67
N SER A 106 7.43 -4.37 -4.63
CA SER A 106 6.34 -4.42 -5.59
C SER A 106 5.50 -3.14 -5.57
N ILE A 107 5.21 -2.60 -4.38
CA ILE A 107 4.44 -1.35 -4.26
C ILE A 107 5.27 -0.16 -4.76
N ALA A 108 6.53 -0.02 -4.34
CA ALA A 108 7.35 1.12 -4.73
C ALA A 108 7.71 1.13 -6.22
N ASN A 109 7.81 -0.04 -6.87
CA ASN A 109 7.99 -0.14 -8.32
C ASN A 109 6.84 0.54 -9.10
N ARG A 110 5.65 0.66 -8.50
CA ARG A 110 4.48 1.35 -9.08
C ARG A 110 4.60 2.86 -9.06
N PHE A 111 5.41 3.39 -8.15
CA PHE A 111 5.65 4.83 -7.98
C PHE A 111 7.00 5.26 -8.57
N GLU A 112 7.65 4.38 -9.36
CA GLU A 112 8.98 4.62 -9.95
C GLU A 112 10.06 4.97 -8.91
N CYS A 113 9.88 4.59 -7.63
CA CYS A 113 10.78 4.93 -6.53
C CYS A 113 11.98 3.96 -6.42
N ALA A 114 12.70 3.73 -7.52
CA ALA A 114 13.81 2.78 -7.58
C ALA A 114 14.94 3.10 -6.59
N ALA A 115 15.19 4.39 -6.32
CA ALA A 115 16.21 4.82 -5.38
C ALA A 115 15.88 4.45 -3.92
N LEU A 116 14.60 4.47 -3.54
CA LEU A 116 14.12 4.10 -2.21
C LEU A 116 14.16 2.57 -1.99
N ILE A 117 13.90 1.80 -3.07
CA ILE A 117 13.98 0.33 -3.09
C ILE A 117 15.41 -0.15 -2.89
N ASN A 118 16.36 0.42 -3.63
CA ASN A 118 17.74 -0.08 -3.69
C ASN A 118 18.62 0.36 -2.52
N ARG A 119 18.04 0.96 -1.47
CA ARG A 119 18.80 1.42 -0.30
C ARG A 119 19.34 0.24 0.50
N SER A 120 20.60 0.34 0.90
CA SER A 120 21.27 -0.68 1.72
C SER A 120 20.63 -0.88 3.10
N ASP A 121 19.99 0.16 3.64
CA ASP A 121 19.34 0.13 4.96
C ASP A 121 17.90 -0.40 4.92
N LYS A 122 17.40 -0.80 3.75
CA LYS A 122 16.03 -1.30 3.52
C LYS A 122 14.97 -0.40 4.18
N TRP A 123 15.16 0.92 4.11
CA TRP A 123 14.29 1.90 4.78
C TRP A 123 12.81 1.63 4.49
N LEU A 124 12.47 1.34 3.24
CA LEU A 124 11.10 1.08 2.81
C LEU A 124 10.50 -0.16 3.50
N THR A 125 11.23 -1.27 3.55
CA THR A 125 10.79 -2.47 4.28
C THR A 125 10.51 -2.15 5.74
N HIS A 126 11.43 -1.47 6.42
CA HIS A 126 11.27 -1.12 7.84
C HIS A 126 10.14 -0.11 8.07
N PHE A 127 9.90 0.78 7.11
CA PHE A 127 8.76 1.68 7.13
C PHE A 127 7.43 0.93 7.05
N PHE A 128 7.31 -0.03 6.12
CA PHE A 128 6.14 -0.89 5.99
C PHE A 128 5.86 -1.68 7.27
N ILE A 129 6.90 -2.26 7.89
CA ILE A 129 6.77 -2.95 9.17
C ILE A 129 6.28 -1.99 10.27
N ALA A 130 6.91 -0.82 10.40
CA ALA A 130 6.56 0.14 11.44
C ALA A 130 5.14 0.71 11.26
N LEU A 131 4.69 0.88 10.01
CA LEU A 131 3.42 1.50 9.68
C LEU A 131 2.24 0.51 9.66
N ILE A 132 2.43 -0.65 9.05
CA ILE A 132 1.36 -1.57 8.66
C ILE A 132 1.41 -2.85 9.50
N GLY A 133 2.62 -3.32 9.80
CA GLY A 133 2.90 -4.54 10.54
C GLY A 133 2.94 -5.79 9.65
N PRO A 134 3.65 -6.85 10.08
CA PRO A 134 3.82 -8.05 9.27
C PRO A 134 2.51 -8.83 9.08
N ALA A 135 1.58 -8.75 10.04
CA ALA A 135 0.35 -9.55 10.05
C ALA A 135 -0.66 -9.15 8.95
N GLN A 136 -0.63 -7.92 8.46
CA GLN A 136 -1.57 -7.48 7.40
C GLN A 136 -1.23 -8.05 6.02
N PHE A 137 -0.07 -8.69 5.89
CA PHE A 137 0.34 -9.36 4.67
C PHE A 137 0.26 -10.88 4.80
N ASP A 138 -0.31 -11.41 5.89
CA ASP A 138 -0.32 -12.84 6.17
C ASP A 138 -0.98 -13.64 5.04
N GLU A 139 -2.09 -13.16 4.46
CA GLU A 139 -2.78 -13.85 3.37
C GLU A 139 -1.99 -13.79 2.05
N GLN A 140 -1.41 -12.62 1.70
CA GLN A 140 -0.46 -12.51 0.58
C GLN A 140 0.77 -13.40 0.78
N ARG A 141 1.25 -13.51 2.03
CA ARG A 141 2.44 -14.28 2.42
C ARG A 141 2.19 -15.78 2.34
N GLU A 142 1.09 -16.28 2.91
CA GLU A 142 0.74 -17.70 2.84
C GLU A 142 0.58 -18.14 1.39
N PHE A 143 -0.05 -17.33 0.55
CA PHE A 143 -0.13 -17.62 -0.88
C PHE A 143 1.25 -17.57 -1.57
N GLY A 144 2.13 -16.70 -1.09
CA GLY A 144 3.46 -16.52 -1.65
C GLY A 144 4.49 -17.59 -1.37
N LYS A 145 4.35 -18.31 -0.25
CA LYS A 145 5.24 -19.42 0.09
C LYS A 145 5.21 -20.55 -0.92
N GLU A 146 4.07 -20.74 -1.58
CA GLU A 146 3.83 -21.81 -2.55
C GLU A 146 4.22 -21.40 -3.99
N LEU A 147 4.61 -20.13 -4.21
CA LEU A 147 4.90 -19.60 -5.53
C LEU A 147 6.39 -19.30 -5.72
N PRO A 148 6.98 -19.65 -6.88
CA PRO A 148 8.28 -19.12 -7.29
C PRO A 148 8.30 -17.58 -7.24
N LYS A 149 9.46 -17.00 -6.90
CA LYS A 149 9.64 -15.55 -6.72
C LYS A 149 9.15 -14.76 -7.95
N GLU A 150 9.45 -15.23 -9.15
CA GLU A 150 9.03 -14.57 -10.40
C GLU A 150 7.51 -14.60 -10.60
N LYS A 151 6.84 -15.67 -10.12
CA LYS A 151 5.37 -15.76 -10.15
C LYS A 151 4.73 -14.84 -9.11
N MET A 152 5.35 -14.67 -7.94
CA MET A 152 4.91 -13.71 -6.93
C MET A 152 5.01 -12.27 -7.45
N GLU A 153 6.13 -11.90 -8.08
CA GLU A 153 6.29 -10.57 -8.67
C GLU A 153 5.24 -10.31 -9.77
N ALA A 154 5.06 -11.27 -10.69
CA ALA A 154 4.03 -11.19 -11.73
C ALA A 154 2.61 -11.06 -11.15
N LEU A 155 2.31 -11.80 -10.09
CA LEU A 155 1.05 -11.77 -9.37
C LEU A 155 0.77 -10.40 -8.76
N LEU A 156 1.76 -9.80 -8.09
CA LEU A 156 1.60 -8.48 -7.49
C LEU A 156 1.48 -7.37 -8.54
N ILE A 157 2.13 -7.53 -9.71
CA ILE A 157 1.97 -6.62 -10.86
C ILE A 157 0.57 -6.74 -11.46
N GLN A 158 0.08 -7.95 -11.67
CA GLN A 158 -1.27 -8.17 -12.21
C GLN A 158 -2.36 -7.73 -11.24
N GLN A 159 -2.21 -8.00 -9.93
CA GLN A 159 -3.09 -7.45 -8.91
C GLN A 159 -3.16 -5.93 -9.03
N GLN A 160 -2.01 -5.26 -9.14
CA GLN A 160 -1.99 -3.81 -9.32
C GLN A 160 -2.79 -3.37 -10.54
N ALA A 161 -2.58 -4.00 -11.70
CA ALA A 161 -3.29 -3.63 -12.91
C ALA A 161 -4.81 -3.72 -12.72
N LEU A 162 -5.31 -4.76 -12.05
CA LEU A 162 -6.73 -4.90 -11.72
C LEU A 162 -7.25 -3.78 -10.82
N PHE A 163 -6.45 -3.30 -9.87
CA PHE A 163 -6.82 -2.21 -8.99
C PHE A 163 -6.73 -0.84 -9.68
N ASP A 164 -5.75 -0.62 -10.54
CA ASP A 164 -5.67 0.58 -11.38
C ASP A 164 -6.85 0.66 -12.33
N ASP A 165 -7.26 -0.47 -12.90
CA ASP A 165 -8.49 -0.57 -13.68
C ASP A 165 -9.69 -0.21 -12.82
N LEU A 166 -9.84 -0.81 -11.64
CA LEU A 166 -10.93 -0.51 -10.71
C LEU A 166 -11.05 0.99 -10.39
N ILE A 167 -9.93 1.68 -10.13
CA ILE A 167 -9.89 3.13 -9.88
C ILE A 167 -10.32 3.94 -11.11
N LYS A 168 -9.89 3.53 -12.32
CA LYS A 168 -10.22 4.21 -13.58
C LYS A 168 -11.66 4.01 -14.05
N THR A 169 -12.34 2.98 -13.52
CA THR A 169 -13.51 2.39 -14.15
C THR A 169 -14.81 3.17 -13.92
N ASP A 170 -14.96 3.92 -12.82
CA ASP A 170 -15.87 5.06 -12.70
C ASP A 170 -15.67 5.70 -11.31
N ALA A 171 -15.20 6.95 -11.23
CA ALA A 171 -14.92 7.58 -9.94
C ALA A 171 -16.18 7.66 -9.08
N ALA A 172 -17.34 7.97 -9.69
CA ALA A 172 -18.60 8.23 -8.99
C ALA A 172 -19.19 7.02 -8.23
N ASP A 173 -19.25 5.84 -8.86
CA ASP A 173 -19.78 4.60 -8.23
C ASP A 173 -18.75 3.91 -7.32
N PHE A 174 -17.46 4.19 -7.52
CA PHE A 174 -16.39 3.77 -6.63
C PHE A 174 -16.48 4.49 -5.26
N HIS A 175 -16.96 5.73 -5.23
CA HIS A 175 -17.14 6.52 -4.00
C HIS A 175 -18.23 6.01 -3.06
N ASP A 176 -19.32 5.42 -3.58
CA ASP A 176 -20.36 4.81 -2.71
C ASP A 176 -19.91 3.44 -2.15
N LYS A 177 -18.71 2.96 -2.55
CA LYS A 177 -18.15 1.64 -2.20
C LYS A 177 -19.02 0.45 -2.60
N THR A 178 -20.21 0.71 -3.11
CA THR A 178 -21.18 -0.25 -3.63
C THR A 178 -20.57 -1.09 -4.73
N LEU A 179 -19.78 -0.49 -5.63
CA LEU A 179 -19.09 -1.23 -6.70
C LEU A 179 -18.07 -2.25 -6.13
N VAL A 180 -17.27 -1.84 -5.14
CA VAL A 180 -16.23 -2.71 -4.56
C VAL A 180 -16.87 -3.85 -3.76
N LEU A 181 -17.95 -3.60 -3.00
CA LEU A 181 -18.71 -4.67 -2.32
C LEU A 181 -19.37 -5.63 -3.30
N GLN A 182 -19.97 -5.10 -4.37
CA GLN A 182 -20.55 -5.93 -5.42
C GLN A 182 -19.48 -6.80 -6.06
N LEU A 183 -18.28 -6.26 -6.28
CA LEU A 183 -17.16 -6.99 -6.85
C LEU A 183 -16.66 -8.07 -5.89
N ILE A 184 -16.48 -7.77 -4.60
CA ILE A 184 -16.10 -8.76 -3.57
C ILE A 184 -17.10 -9.92 -3.56
N ARG A 185 -18.40 -9.62 -3.45
CA ARG A 185 -19.45 -10.65 -3.44
C ARG A 185 -19.46 -11.47 -4.73
N ALA A 186 -19.34 -10.81 -5.87
CA ALA A 186 -19.31 -11.49 -7.16
C ALA A 186 -18.10 -12.41 -7.29
N ILE A 187 -16.93 -12.03 -6.75
CA ILE A 187 -15.71 -12.86 -6.73
C ILE A 187 -15.84 -14.05 -5.78
N GLU A 188 -16.46 -13.85 -4.61
CA GLU A 188 -16.82 -14.91 -3.67
C GLU A 188 -17.71 -15.96 -4.35
N ASP A 189 -18.69 -15.52 -5.13
CA ASP A 189 -19.68 -16.37 -5.80
C ASP A 189 -19.18 -17.04 -7.10
N LEU A 190 -17.96 -16.73 -7.57
CA LEU A 190 -17.43 -17.34 -8.80
C LEU A 190 -17.36 -18.87 -8.70
N ASN A 191 -17.73 -19.57 -9.77
CA ASN A 191 -17.44 -20.99 -9.88
C ASN A 191 -16.05 -21.18 -10.52
N LEU A 192 -15.00 -21.40 -9.72
CA LEU A 192 -13.63 -21.51 -10.23
C LEU A 192 -13.36 -22.76 -11.10
N ASN A 193 -14.34 -23.67 -11.19
CA ASN A 193 -14.31 -24.84 -12.07
C ASN A 193 -14.99 -24.62 -13.41
N ALA A 194 -15.74 -23.53 -13.57
CA ALA A 194 -16.42 -23.18 -14.81
C ALA A 194 -16.42 -21.65 -14.97
N PRO A 195 -15.60 -21.10 -15.89
CA PRO A 195 -15.49 -19.65 -16.04
C PRO A 195 -16.85 -19.04 -16.37
N SER A 196 -17.17 -17.97 -15.65
CA SER A 196 -18.43 -17.22 -15.76
C SER A 196 -18.52 -16.48 -17.10
N PHE A 197 -17.37 -16.19 -17.69
CA PHE A 197 -17.23 -15.53 -18.99
C PHE A 197 -16.40 -16.38 -19.96
N LEU A 198 -16.95 -16.61 -21.14
CA LEU A 198 -16.22 -17.27 -22.25
C LEU A 198 -15.38 -16.26 -23.05
N GLU A 199 -15.80 -15.00 -23.10
CA GLU A 199 -15.14 -13.91 -23.80
C GLU A 199 -15.25 -12.61 -22.99
N ALA A 200 -14.36 -11.65 -23.28
CA ALA A 200 -14.38 -10.33 -22.66
C ALA A 200 -15.73 -9.62 -22.92
N PRO A 201 -16.45 -9.15 -21.87
CA PRO A 201 -17.69 -8.40 -22.04
C PRO A 201 -17.46 -7.08 -22.80
N LYS A 202 -18.42 -6.68 -23.64
CA LYS A 202 -18.26 -5.49 -24.53
C LYS A 202 -18.87 -4.19 -24.00
N GLU A 203 -19.85 -4.26 -23.10
CA GLU A 203 -20.74 -3.10 -22.81
C GLU A 203 -21.01 -2.83 -21.31
N LYS A 204 -20.36 -3.56 -20.38
CA LYS A 204 -20.56 -3.33 -18.94
C LYS A 204 -19.25 -3.27 -18.16
N THR A 205 -18.90 -2.05 -17.77
CA THR A 205 -17.90 -1.63 -16.79
C THR A 205 -17.67 -2.65 -15.65
N PHE A 206 -18.72 -3.03 -14.91
CA PHE A 206 -18.64 -4.03 -13.83
C PHE A 206 -18.28 -5.45 -14.30
N ASN A 207 -18.91 -5.94 -15.37
CA ASN A 207 -18.65 -7.28 -15.88
C ASN A 207 -17.24 -7.38 -16.48
N CYS A 208 -16.74 -6.31 -17.09
CA CYS A 208 -15.36 -6.23 -17.55
C CYS A 208 -14.37 -6.33 -16.38
N LEU A 209 -14.64 -5.65 -15.26
CA LEU A 209 -13.84 -5.83 -14.05
C LEU A 209 -13.92 -7.28 -13.56
N LEU A 210 -15.12 -7.80 -13.29
CA LEU A 210 -15.30 -9.16 -12.79
C LEU A 210 -14.61 -10.20 -13.69
N TYR A 211 -14.70 -10.05 -15.02
CA TYR A 211 -14.00 -10.89 -15.99
C TYR A 211 -12.48 -10.88 -15.79
N ARG A 212 -11.87 -9.70 -15.62
CA ARG A 212 -10.42 -9.58 -15.44
C ARG A 212 -9.97 -10.15 -14.10
N PHE A 213 -10.78 -9.96 -13.06
CA PHE A 213 -10.57 -10.53 -11.73
C PHE A 213 -10.71 -12.07 -11.73
N GLU A 214 -11.70 -12.64 -12.43
CA GLU A 214 -11.84 -14.09 -12.65
C GLU A 214 -10.65 -14.65 -13.45
N CYS A 215 -10.25 -13.97 -14.54
CA CYS A 215 -9.08 -14.35 -15.33
C CYS A 215 -7.80 -14.37 -14.51
N PHE A 216 -7.61 -13.43 -13.58
CA PHE A 216 -6.48 -13.45 -12.65
C PHE A 216 -6.50 -14.69 -11.76
N ILE A 217 -7.65 -15.00 -11.14
CA ILE A 217 -7.78 -16.17 -10.27
C ILE A 217 -7.47 -17.47 -11.03
N LEU A 218 -8.02 -17.61 -12.25
CA LEU A 218 -7.90 -18.82 -13.05
C LEU A 218 -6.49 -19.06 -13.62
N GLN A 219 -5.60 -18.06 -13.62
CA GLN A 219 -4.19 -18.25 -13.98
C GLN A 219 -3.43 -19.12 -12.96
N PHE A 220 -3.92 -19.19 -11.71
CA PHE A 220 -3.33 -19.98 -10.64
C PHE A 220 -4.07 -21.32 -10.50
N ILE A 221 -3.97 -22.19 -11.51
CA ILE A 221 -4.79 -23.42 -11.63
C ILE A 221 -4.84 -24.27 -10.35
N GLU A 222 -3.71 -24.42 -9.66
CA GLU A 222 -3.58 -25.23 -8.45
C GLU A 222 -3.93 -24.48 -7.15
N PHE A 223 -4.01 -23.14 -7.22
CA PHE A 223 -4.15 -22.26 -6.05
C PHE A 223 -5.26 -21.20 -6.24
N LYS A 224 -6.31 -21.54 -6.99
CA LYS A 224 -7.36 -20.59 -7.38
C LYS A 224 -8.08 -20.00 -6.16
N GLU A 225 -8.27 -20.81 -5.12
CA GLU A 225 -8.94 -20.38 -3.88
C GLU A 225 -8.06 -19.42 -3.06
N GLU A 226 -6.76 -19.67 -3.01
CA GLU A 226 -5.78 -18.80 -2.38
C GLU A 226 -5.67 -17.48 -3.14
N ALA A 227 -5.61 -17.53 -4.48
CA ALA A 227 -5.62 -16.35 -5.33
C ALA A 227 -6.88 -15.50 -5.12
N ARG A 228 -8.06 -16.14 -5.01
CA ARG A 228 -9.32 -15.50 -4.64
C ARG A 228 -9.20 -14.80 -3.28
N LYS A 229 -8.76 -15.50 -2.23
CA LYS A 229 -8.67 -14.96 -0.87
C LYS A 229 -7.78 -13.72 -0.81
N VAL A 230 -6.60 -13.79 -1.42
CA VAL A 230 -5.67 -12.65 -1.47
C VAL A 230 -6.29 -11.46 -2.18
N LEU A 231 -6.99 -11.74 -3.27
CA LEU A 231 -7.62 -10.69 -4.06
C LEU A 231 -8.81 -10.05 -3.32
N ILE A 232 -9.62 -10.83 -2.61
CA ILE A 232 -10.69 -10.34 -1.73
C ILE A 232 -10.09 -9.54 -0.57
N SER A 233 -9.03 -10.03 0.07
CA SER A 233 -8.32 -9.32 1.14
C SER A 233 -7.84 -7.95 0.69
N THR A 234 -7.28 -7.91 -0.51
CA THR A 234 -6.80 -6.67 -1.11
C THR A 234 -7.98 -5.77 -1.48
N LEU A 235 -9.05 -6.30 -2.06
CA LEU A 235 -10.29 -5.54 -2.30
C LEU A 235 -10.93 -5.02 -1.01
N ASN A 236 -10.87 -5.75 0.10
CA ASN A 236 -11.34 -5.29 1.40
C ASN A 236 -10.49 -4.11 1.89
N ILE A 237 -9.16 -4.18 1.74
CA ILE A 237 -8.27 -3.05 1.99
C ILE A 237 -8.65 -1.86 1.08
N PHE A 238 -8.97 -2.09 -0.19
CA PHE A 238 -9.42 -1.05 -1.13
C PHE A 238 -10.82 -0.48 -0.79
N TYR A 239 -11.79 -1.32 -0.44
CA TYR A 239 -13.14 -0.95 0.01
C TYR A 239 -13.08 -0.05 1.23
N GLU A 240 -12.22 -0.41 2.19
CA GLU A 240 -11.98 0.37 3.39
C GLU A 240 -11.29 1.72 3.10
N THR A 241 -10.82 1.97 1.86
CA THR A 241 -10.00 3.12 1.47
C THR A 241 -10.46 3.91 0.25
N ALA A 242 -11.58 3.55 -0.38
CA ALA A 242 -12.11 4.18 -1.61
C ALA A 242 -12.42 5.69 -1.49
N ASP A 243 -12.69 6.20 -0.27
CA ASP A 243 -12.98 7.63 -0.01
C ASP A 243 -11.76 8.57 -0.21
N LEU A 244 -10.57 8.04 -0.49
CA LEU A 244 -9.30 8.78 -0.55
C LEU A 244 -8.85 9.23 -1.93
N TYR A 245 -9.47 8.73 -3.00
CA TYR A 245 -9.03 9.00 -4.36
C TYR A 245 -9.49 10.36 -4.90
N HIS A 246 -10.21 11.15 -4.08
CA HIS A 246 -10.50 12.56 -4.33
C HIS A 246 -9.91 13.44 -3.21
N SER A 247 -8.76 14.07 -3.50
CA SER A 247 -8.34 15.31 -2.84
C SER A 247 -7.81 16.36 -3.83
N GLU A 248 -8.22 16.28 -5.08
CA GLU A 248 -8.06 17.35 -6.06
C GLU A 248 -9.44 17.63 -6.66
N GLU A 249 -9.82 18.91 -6.72
CA GLU A 249 -11.15 19.46 -7.06
C GLU A 249 -12.16 19.70 -5.91
N VAL A 250 -11.74 20.50 -4.92
CA VAL A 250 -12.46 21.76 -4.54
C VAL A 250 -11.43 22.86 -4.29
#